data_AF-A0A964HJ64-F1
#
_entry.id   AF-A0A964HJ64-F1
#
_cell.length_a   1.000
_cell.length_b   1.000
_cell.length_c   1.000
_cell.angle_alpha   90.00
_cell.angle_beta   90.00
_cell.angle_gamma   90.00
#
_symmetry.space_group_name_H-M   'P 1'
#
loop_
_entity.id
_entity.type
_entity.pdbx_description
1 polymer ?
#
loop_
_entity_poly.entity_id
_entity_poly.type
_entity_poly.pdbx_seq_one_letter_code
_entity_poly.pdbx_strand_id
1 'polypeptide(L)'
;MVVTNSHRTTAIVIRNDGARVTLVPMKSGKLSAQTLSFKEFRECWRETGYALPLALTTFLSHVMKWGASMEVTRGLERLAARDRFVVASLF
;
A
#
# COMPACT_ATOMS: atom_id res chain seq x y z
N MET A 1 -0.85 5.73 -2.47
CA MET A 1 0.54 6.12 -2.78
C MET A 1 1.45 4.92 -2.58
N VAL A 2 2.60 4.90 -3.26
CA VAL A 2 3.65 3.88 -3.11
C VAL A 2 4.87 4.54 -2.47
N VAL A 3 5.42 3.90 -1.44
CA VAL A 3 6.55 4.43 -0.68
C VAL A 3 7.70 3.43 -0.62
N THR A 4 8.91 3.92 -0.40
CA THR A 4 10.09 3.12 -0.12
C THR A 4 10.78 3.61 1.16
N ASN A 5 11.48 2.72 1.84
CA ASN A 5 12.35 3.07 2.97
C ASN A 5 13.84 2.95 2.61
N SER A 6 14.72 3.29 3.55
CA SER A 6 16.18 3.15 3.45
C SER A 6 16.66 1.71 3.20
N HIS A 7 15.87 0.72 3.62
CA HIS A 7 16.13 -0.70 3.41
C HIS A 7 15.65 -1.23 2.05
N ARG A 8 15.29 -0.33 1.11
CA ARG A 8 14.75 -0.69 -0.22
C ARG A 8 13.47 -1.52 -0.17
N THR A 9 12.77 -1.49 0.97
CA THR A 9 11.44 -2.11 1.09
C THR A 9 10.42 -1.18 0.48
N THR A 10 9.64 -1.69 -0.48
CA THR A 10 8.50 -0.96 -1.05
C THR A 10 7.25 -1.25 -0.24
N ALA A 11 6.40 -0.25 -0.03
CA ALA A 11 5.11 -0.42 0.62
C ALA A 11 4.00 0.37 -0.09
N ILE A 12 2.76 -0.12 0.02
CA ILE A 12 1.57 0.62 -0.40
C ILE A 12 0.87 1.16 0.83
N VAL A 13 0.58 2.46 0.83
CA VAL A 13 -0.25 3.07 1.89
C VAL A 13 -1.72 2.78 1.59
N ILE A 14 -2.38 2.10 2.53
CA ILE A 14 -3.79 1.68 2.43
C ILE A 14 -4.73 2.58 3.24
N ARG A 15 -4.21 3.34 4.20
CA ARG A 15 -4.95 4.34 4.98
C ARG A 15 -4.02 5.44 5.47
N ASN A 16 -4.51 6.67 5.46
CA ASN A 16 -3.91 7.81 6.13
C ASN A 16 -5.05 8.66 6.72
N ASP A 17 -5.05 8.87 8.03
CA ASP A 17 -6.05 9.69 8.73
C ASP A 17 -5.48 11.05 9.22
N GLY A 18 -4.24 11.37 8.84
CA GLY A 18 -3.52 12.59 9.23
C GLY A 18 -2.70 12.44 10.51
N ALA A 19 -3.07 11.53 11.41
CA ALA A 19 -2.29 11.23 12.62
C ALA A 19 -1.49 9.93 12.48
N ARG A 20 -2.06 8.95 11.78
CA ARG A 20 -1.53 7.61 11.57
C ARG A 20 -1.60 7.22 10.11
N VAL A 21 -0.60 6.45 9.71
CA VAL A 21 -0.48 5.90 8.36
C VAL A 21 -0.41 4.39 8.47
N THR A 22 -1.34 3.71 7.80
CA THR A 22 -1.31 2.26 7.65
C THR A 22 -0.83 1.91 6.26
N LEU A 23 0.25 1.16 6.19
CA LEU A 23 0.90 0.72 4.96
C LEU A 23 1.11 -0.79 4.96
N VAL A 24 1.31 -1.35 3.78
CA VAL A 24 1.58 -2.78 3.58
C VAL A 24 2.97 -2.89 2.98
N PRO A 25 3.98 -3.27 3.77
CA PRO A 25 5.32 -3.54 3.26
C PRO A 25 5.31 -4.79 2.41
N MET A 26 5.97 -4.73 1.25
CA MET A 26 6.26 -5.91 0.46
C MET A 26 7.31 -6.74 1.19
N LYS A 27 6.99 -7.99 1.50
CA LYS A 27 7.89 -8.94 2.13
C LYS A 27 7.63 -10.36 1.63
N SER A 28 8.56 -11.27 1.89
CA SER A 28 8.35 -12.69 1.64
C SER A 28 7.22 -13.26 2.52
N GLY A 29 6.48 -14.21 1.96
CA GLY A 29 5.37 -14.86 2.65
C GLY A 29 4.15 -13.96 2.83
N LYS A 30 3.40 -14.19 3.92
CA LYS A 30 2.10 -13.55 4.16
C LYS A 30 2.25 -12.05 4.42
N LEU A 31 1.55 -11.23 3.65
CA LEU A 31 1.56 -9.78 3.85
C LEU A 31 0.72 -9.37 5.07
N SER A 32 1.19 -8.34 5.78
CA SER A 32 0.53 -7.76 6.94
C SER A 32 0.63 -6.24 6.88
N ALA A 33 -0.38 -5.56 7.41
CA ALA A 33 -0.37 -4.12 7.53
C ALA A 33 0.53 -3.69 8.70
N GLN A 34 1.13 -2.52 8.56
CA GLN A 34 1.88 -1.83 9.60
C GLN A 34 1.28 -0.44 9.77
N THR A 35 0.94 -0.08 11.01
CA THR A 35 0.46 1.27 11.33
C THR A 35 1.56 2.01 12.07
N LEU A 36 1.87 3.23 11.61
CA LEU A 36 2.87 4.12 12.16
C LEU A 36 2.22 5.48 12.47
N SER A 37 2.83 6.25 13.37
CA SER A 37 2.49 7.68 13.45
C SER A 37 2.89 8.38 12.16
N PHE A 38 2.23 9.50 11.86
CA PHE A 38 2.59 10.29 10.68
C PHE A 38 4.04 10.79 10.73
N LYS A 39 4.56 11.11 11.92
CA LYS A 39 5.96 11.51 12.12
C LYS A 39 6.93 10.39 11.72
N GLU A 40 6.76 9.20 12.30
CA GLU A 40 7.60 8.03 11.97
C GLU A 40 7.50 7.67 10.48
N PHE A 41 6.30 7.76 9.91
CA PHE A 41 6.10 7.54 8.48
C PHE A 41 6.96 8.49 7.63
N ARG A 42 6.97 9.79 7.95
CA ARG A 42 7.74 10.79 7.20
C ARG A 42 9.25 10.68 7.37
N GLU A 43 9.69 10.15 8.51
CA GLU A 43 11.11 9.90 8.79
C GLU A 43 11.62 8.66 8.05
N CYS A 44 10.84 7.57 8.08
CA CYS A 44 11.27 6.26 7.57
C CYS A 44 10.90 6.00 6.11
N TRP A 45 9.87 6.65 5.59
CA TRP A 45 9.30 6.37 4.27
C TRP A 45 9.30 7.60 3.37
N ARG A 46 9.62 7.37 2.10
CA ARG A 46 9.59 8.38 1.04
C ARG A 46 8.67 7.92 -0.06
N GLU A 47 7.86 8.84 -0.56
CA GLU A 47 7.04 8.61 -1.73
C GLU A 47 7.92 8.31 -2.94
N THR A 48 7.47 7.34 -3.73
CA THR A 48 8.10 6.97 -4.99
C THR A 48 7.27 7.52 -6.15
N GLY A 49 7.91 7.83 -7.28
CA GLY A 49 7.20 8.13 -8.53
C GLY A 49 6.60 6.88 -9.20
N TYR A 50 6.62 5.72 -8.53
CA TYR A 50 6.14 4.47 -9.09
C TYR A 50 4.61 4.47 -9.17
N ALA A 51 4.10 4.07 -10.33
CA ALA A 51 2.67 4.12 -10.61
C ALA A 51 1.89 3.19 -9.65
N LEU A 52 0.93 3.77 -8.93
CA LEU A 52 0.08 3.05 -7.97
C LEU A 52 -0.62 1.83 -8.59
N PRO A 53 -1.18 1.89 -9.82
CA PRO A 53 -1.84 0.73 -10.41
C PRO A 53 -0.91 -0.47 -10.60
N LEU A 54 0.32 -0.23 -11.03
CA LEU A 54 1.32 -1.28 -11.26
C LEU A 54 1.77 -1.92 -9.95
N ALA A 55 2.00 -1.10 -8.92
CA ALA A 55 2.27 -1.60 -7.58
C ALA A 55 1.11 -2.44 -7.07
N LEU A 56 -0.11 -1.95 -7.21
CA LEU A 56 -1.29 -2.62 -6.71
C LEU A 56 -1.48 -4.01 -7.32
N THR A 57 -1.27 -4.14 -8.64
CA THR A 57 -1.25 -5.45 -9.31
C THR A 57 -0.21 -6.39 -8.70
N THR A 58 1.01 -5.90 -8.48
CA THR A 58 2.10 -6.71 -7.89
C THR A 58 1.73 -7.20 -6.48
N PHE A 59 1.17 -6.31 -5.65
CA PHE A 59 0.72 -6.66 -4.30
C PHE A 59 -0.42 -7.68 -4.33
N LEU A 60 -1.44 -7.48 -5.18
CA LEU A 60 -2.56 -8.41 -5.30
C LEU A 60 -2.11 -9.80 -5.79
N SER A 61 -1.21 -9.88 -6.78
CA SER A 61 -0.63 -11.15 -7.22
C SER A 61 0.13 -11.85 -6.10
N HIS A 62 0.86 -11.11 -5.27
CA HIS A 62 1.56 -11.69 -4.11
C HIS A 62 0.57 -12.19 -3.05
N VAL A 63 -0.49 -11.44 -2.76
CA VAL A 63 -1.56 -11.87 -1.84
C VAL A 63 -2.24 -13.15 -2.34
N MET A 64 -2.50 -13.27 -3.65
CA MET A 64 -3.06 -14.49 -4.21
C MET A 64 -2.13 -15.70 -4.02
N LYS A 65 -0.81 -15.51 -4.13
CA LYS A 65 0.18 -16.58 -4.04
C LYS A 65 0.49 -17.00 -2.60
N TRP A 66 0.60 -16.05 -1.68
CA TRP A 66 1.13 -16.29 -0.32
C TRP A 66 0.13 -15.96 0.81
N GLY A 67 -1.02 -15.38 0.46
CA GLY A 67 -2.00 -14.88 1.41
C GLY A 67 -1.63 -13.53 2.03
N ALA A 68 -2.60 -12.96 2.74
CA ALA A 68 -2.42 -11.75 3.51
C ALA A 68 -3.33 -11.75 4.75
N SER A 69 -3.13 -10.80 5.65
CA SER A 69 -4.12 -10.52 6.69
C SER A 69 -5.39 -9.91 6.09
N MET A 70 -6.53 -10.11 6.74
CA MET A 70 -7.82 -9.60 6.26
C MET A 70 -7.85 -8.07 6.12
N GLU A 71 -7.11 -7.36 6.98
CA GLU A 71 -6.93 -5.91 6.88
C GLU A 71 -6.23 -5.50 5.57
N VAL A 72 -5.16 -6.22 5.20
CA VAL A 72 -4.43 -5.96 3.94
C VAL A 72 -5.33 -6.20 2.74
N THR A 73 -6.01 -7.35 2.69
CA THR A 73 -6.91 -7.69 1.58
C THR A 73 -7.98 -6.60 1.39
N ARG A 74 -8.67 -6.22 2.47
CA ARG A 74 -9.69 -5.15 2.41
C ARG A 74 -9.10 -3.79 2.04
N GLY A 75 -7.90 -3.47 2.52
CA GLY A 75 -7.21 -2.22 2.20
C GLY A 75 -6.83 -2.12 0.73
N LEU A 76 -6.27 -3.19 0.16
CA LEU A 76 -5.90 -3.26 -1.25
C LEU A 76 -7.14 -3.26 -2.17
N GLU A 77 -8.20 -3.98 -1.81
CA GLU A 77 -9.47 -3.97 -2.55
C GLU A 77 -10.10 -2.58 -2.60
N ARG A 78 -10.12 -1.85 -1.47
CA ARG A 78 -10.62 -0.47 -1.41
C ARG A 78 -9.80 0.48 -2.26
N LEU A 79 -8.47 0.32 -2.26
CA LEU A 79 -7.58 1.07 -3.15
C LEU A 79 -7.89 0.77 -4.62
N ALA A 80 -8.06 -0.51 -4.97
CA ALA A 80 -8.36 -0.93 -6.34
C ALA A 80 -9.71 -0.39 -6.82
N ALA A 81 -10.73 -0.42 -5.96
CA ALA A 81 -12.04 0.15 -6.25
C ALA A 81 -11.93 1.66 -6.47
N ARG A 82 -11.21 2.39 -5.59
CA ARG A 82 -10.99 3.84 -5.75
C ARG A 82 -10.27 4.19 -7.04
N ASP A 83 -9.20 3.47 -7.39
CA ASP A 83 -8.44 3.72 -8.62
C ASP A 83 -9.33 3.55 -9.88
N ARG A 84 -10.17 2.50 -9.92
CA ARG A 84 -11.16 2.31 -11.00
C ARG A 84 -12.16 3.46 -11.08
N PHE A 85 -12.65 3.97 -9.95
CA PHE A 85 -13.57 5.10 -9.94
C PHE A 85 -12.90 6.42 -10.36
N VAL A 86 -11.64 6.65 -10.00
CA VAL A 86 -10.90 7.85 -10.44
C VAL A 86 -10.66 7.81 -11.95
N VAL A 87 -10.31 6.65 -12.52
CA VAL A 87 -10.18 6.50 -13.98
C VAL A 87 -11.54 6.67 -14.68
N ALA A 88 -12.63 6.15 -14.11
CA ALA A 88 -13.97 6.27 -14.69
C ALA A 88 -14.57 7.69 -14.59
N SER A 89 -14.09 8.53 -13.66
CA SER A 89 -14.57 9.90 -13.48
C SER A 89 -13.83 10.93 -14.35
N LEU A 90 -12.87 10.47 -15.15
CA LEU A 90 -12.06 11.28 -16.08
C LEU A 90 -12.50 11.13 -17.55
N PHE A 91 -13.61 10.43 -17.81
CA PHE A 91 -14.20 10.27 -19.14
C PHE A 91 -15.64 10.76 -19.16
#